data_AF-A0A6A4VDN6-F1
#
_entry.id   AF-A0A6A4VDN6-F1
#
_cell.length_a   1.000
_cell.length_b   1.000
_cell.length_c   1.000
_cell.angle_alpha   90.00
_cell.angle_beta   90.00
_cell.angle_gamma   90.00
#
_symmetry.space_group_name_H-M   'P 1'
#
loop_
_entity.id
_entity.type
_entity.pdbx_description
1 polymer ?
#
loop_
_entity_poly.entity_id
_entity_poly.type
_entity_poly.pdbx_seq_one_letter_code
_entity_poly.pdbx_strand_id
1 'polypeptide(L)'
;MMRCAGEGTVRIRVPESEESICDELQSAELCRRRLQHLMEYGSQSAGLLSQWKRQRLDRLLVDHFVRCGFYELAVNLARHSQIEPLTNIDIFLVASQVENSLRRKDTGPALAWCYDNKSKLRKGRSKLELRLRQQEFIELVRAERRIEAVMHARKHLSNMDDYQGEDIQSCMALLAFPVDTDGQRSADMDIVQLQRETTDLRRRLQQLELSDDRQQQENRLTTLIFSGPSLQ
;
A
#
# COMPACT_ATOMS: atom_id res chain seq x y z
N MET A 1 10.65 23.20 -52.61
CA MET A 1 11.40 22.77 -51.41
C MET A 1 10.41 22.17 -50.41
N MET A 2 10.47 20.86 -50.23
CA MET A 2 9.84 20.15 -49.13
C MET A 2 10.36 20.67 -47.79
N ARG A 3 9.49 20.83 -46.80
CA ARG A 3 9.84 20.69 -45.38
C ARG A 3 8.72 19.93 -44.67
N CYS A 4 9.06 18.71 -44.26
CA CYS A 4 8.34 17.90 -43.27
C CYS A 4 8.75 18.33 -41.86
N ALA A 5 7.79 18.33 -40.92
CA ALA A 5 7.89 18.14 -39.46
C ALA A 5 6.61 18.75 -38.82
N GLY A 6 5.95 18.17 -37.81
CA GLY A 6 6.30 17.01 -37.00
C GLY A 6 5.08 16.18 -36.63
N GLU A 7 5.34 14.89 -36.46
CA GLU A 7 4.41 13.87 -35.98
C GLU A 7 4.09 14.15 -34.50
N GLY A 8 2.89 14.69 -34.25
CA GLY A 8 2.30 14.64 -32.93
C GLY A 8 1.98 13.20 -32.60
N THR A 9 2.77 12.58 -31.71
CA THR A 9 2.45 11.27 -31.15
C THR A 9 1.17 11.41 -30.32
N VAL A 10 0.03 11.13 -30.95
CA VAL A 10 -1.26 10.99 -30.26
C VAL A 10 -1.14 9.78 -29.33
N ARG A 11 -1.00 10.03 -28.03
CA ARG A 11 -1.22 8.99 -27.02
C ARG A 11 -2.69 8.59 -27.11
N ILE A 12 -2.94 7.48 -27.79
CA ILE A 12 -4.26 6.83 -27.82
C ILE A 12 -4.57 6.45 -26.38
N ARG A 13 -5.57 7.11 -25.80
CA ARG A 13 -6.10 6.78 -24.49
C ARG A 13 -6.90 5.50 -24.67
N VAL A 14 -6.37 4.38 -24.19
CA VAL A 14 -7.10 3.11 -24.15
C VAL A 14 -8.39 3.33 -23.36
N PRO A 15 -9.56 2.89 -23.83
CA PRO A 15 -10.82 2.99 -23.09
C PRO A 15 -10.70 2.30 -21.73
N GLU A 16 -11.20 2.94 -20.66
CA GLU A 16 -11.19 2.39 -19.29
C GLU A 16 -11.80 0.98 -19.20
N SER A 17 -12.72 0.63 -20.12
CA SER A 17 -13.29 -0.71 -20.23
C SER A 17 -12.32 -1.77 -20.75
N GLU A 18 -11.39 -1.40 -21.64
CA GLU A 18 -10.39 -2.32 -22.18
C GLU A 18 -9.28 -2.60 -21.15
N GLU A 19 -8.89 -1.58 -20.37
CA GLU A 19 -7.95 -1.73 -19.25
C GLU A 19 -8.53 -2.65 -18.16
N SER A 20 -9.81 -2.49 -17.82
CA SER A 20 -10.52 -3.38 -16.89
C SER A 20 -10.57 -4.84 -17.38
N ILE A 21 -10.80 -5.07 -18.67
CA ILE A 21 -10.80 -6.44 -19.24
C ILE A 21 -9.38 -7.04 -19.21
N CYS A 22 -8.35 -6.25 -19.50
CA CYS A 22 -6.97 -6.70 -19.42
C CYS A 22 -6.58 -7.14 -17.99
N ASP A 23 -6.95 -6.35 -16.98
CA ASP A 23 -6.68 -6.66 -15.57
C ASP A 23 -7.41 -7.95 -15.11
N GLU A 24 -8.65 -8.15 -15.55
CA GLU A 24 -9.42 -9.37 -15.30
C GLU A 24 -8.76 -10.60 -15.94
N LEU A 25 -8.30 -10.48 -17.19
CA LEU A 25 -7.61 -11.55 -17.91
C LEU A 25 -6.28 -11.92 -17.24
N GLN A 26 -5.49 -10.93 -16.80
CA GLN A 26 -4.26 -11.17 -16.05
C GLN A 26 -4.54 -11.88 -14.72
N SER A 27 -5.59 -11.45 -14.00
CA SER A 27 -6.01 -12.08 -12.75
C SER A 27 -6.45 -13.54 -12.97
N ALA A 28 -7.19 -13.82 -14.05
CA ALA A 28 -7.61 -15.17 -14.41
C ALA A 28 -6.41 -16.08 -14.74
N GLU A 29 -5.43 -15.57 -15.48
CA GLU A 29 -4.20 -16.30 -15.82
C GLU A 29 -3.36 -16.63 -14.57
N LEU A 30 -3.26 -15.70 -13.61
CA LEU A 30 -2.60 -15.94 -12.32
C LEU A 30 -3.33 -17.04 -11.52
N CYS A 31 -4.66 -16.98 -11.46
CA CYS A 31 -5.47 -18.02 -10.81
C CYS A 31 -5.24 -19.39 -11.45
N ARG A 32 -5.19 -19.46 -12.79
CA ARG A 32 -4.90 -20.70 -13.53
C ARG A 32 -3.53 -21.28 -13.18
N ARG A 33 -2.49 -20.45 -13.15
CA ARG A 33 -1.12 -20.87 -12.77
C ARG A 33 -1.06 -21.40 -11.34
N ARG A 34 -1.73 -20.73 -10.41
CA ARG A 34 -1.81 -21.15 -9.00
C ARG A 34 -2.54 -22.48 -8.84
N LEU A 35 -3.64 -22.67 -9.59
CA LEU A 35 -4.38 -23.93 -9.60
C LEU A 35 -3.52 -25.08 -10.14
N GLN A 36 -2.81 -24.86 -11.25
CA GLN A 36 -1.91 -25.85 -11.84
C GLN A 36 -0.82 -26.29 -10.86
N HIS A 37 -0.15 -25.33 -10.19
CA HIS A 37 0.84 -25.63 -9.15
C HIS A 37 0.22 -26.38 -7.94
N LEU A 38 -1.04 -26.15 -7.59
CA LEU A 38 -1.73 -26.94 -6.57
C LEU A 38 -2.01 -28.38 -7.03
N MET A 39 -2.34 -28.59 -8.30
CA MET A 39 -2.56 -29.92 -8.86
C MET A 39 -1.28 -30.75 -8.91
N GLU A 40 -0.12 -30.13 -9.09
CA GLU A 40 1.19 -30.80 -9.06
C GLU A 40 1.47 -31.51 -7.73
N TYR A 41 0.93 -31.01 -6.61
CA TYR A 41 0.99 -31.68 -5.30
C TYR A 41 0.33 -33.07 -5.29
N GLY A 42 -0.72 -33.27 -6.10
CA GLY A 42 -1.44 -34.54 -6.20
C GLY A 42 -0.67 -35.64 -6.95
N SER A 43 0.49 -35.32 -7.54
CA SER A 43 1.28 -36.28 -8.29
C SER A 43 2.14 -37.16 -7.37
N GLN A 44 2.02 -38.49 -7.51
CA GLN A 44 2.67 -39.48 -6.63
C GLN A 44 4.19 -39.65 -6.81
N SER A 45 4.88 -38.76 -7.53
CA SER A 45 6.34 -38.87 -7.72
C SER A 45 7.11 -38.12 -6.64
N ALA A 46 8.08 -38.78 -6.00
CA ALA A 46 8.88 -38.20 -4.91
C ALA A 46 9.72 -36.98 -5.34
N GLY A 47 10.19 -36.95 -6.59
CA GLY A 47 10.96 -35.83 -7.15
C GLY A 47 10.13 -34.56 -7.31
N LEU A 48 8.96 -34.68 -7.95
CA LEU A 48 8.02 -33.55 -8.12
C LEU A 48 7.53 -33.03 -6.77
N LEU A 49 7.28 -33.91 -5.80
CA LEU A 49 6.88 -33.50 -4.45
C LEU A 49 7.98 -32.68 -3.74
N SER A 50 9.26 -33.04 -3.95
CA SER A 50 10.38 -32.32 -3.35
C SER A 50 10.55 -30.92 -3.97
N GLN A 51 10.39 -30.81 -5.28
CA GLN A 51 10.40 -29.53 -6.00
C GLN A 51 9.24 -28.63 -5.57
N TRP A 52 8.02 -29.19 -5.47
CA TRP A 52 6.85 -28.46 -4.99
C TRP A 52 7.03 -27.94 -3.55
N LYS A 53 7.58 -28.77 -2.65
CA LYS A 53 7.90 -28.35 -1.27
C LYS A 53 8.89 -27.19 -1.25
N ARG A 54 9.89 -27.19 -2.15
CA ARG A 54 10.87 -26.11 -2.28
C ARG A 54 10.20 -24.82 -2.76
N GLN A 55 9.40 -24.85 -3.82
CA GLN A 55 8.67 -23.68 -4.32
C GLN A 55 7.70 -23.12 -3.27
N ARG A 56 7.01 -24.01 -2.52
CA ARG A 56 6.17 -23.59 -1.40
C ARG A 56 6.96 -22.86 -0.32
N LEU A 57 8.15 -23.37 0.04
CA LEU A 57 9.01 -22.72 1.03
C LEU A 57 9.49 -21.35 0.53
N ASP A 58 9.97 -21.26 -0.72
CA ASP A 58 10.40 -20.01 -1.31
C ASP A 58 9.27 -18.98 -1.31
N ARG A 59 8.04 -19.40 -1.62
CA ARG A 59 6.86 -18.54 -1.53
C ARG A 59 6.58 -18.03 -0.11
N LEU A 60 6.73 -18.89 0.90
CA LEU A 60 6.58 -18.49 2.32
C LEU A 60 7.66 -17.50 2.74
N LEU A 61 8.90 -17.68 2.25
CA LEU A 61 10.01 -16.77 2.50
C LEU A 61 9.79 -15.41 1.83
N VAL A 62 9.37 -15.39 0.56
CA VAL A 62 8.99 -14.16 -0.15
C VAL A 62 7.94 -13.39 0.66
N ASP A 63 6.85 -14.05 1.03
CA ASP A 63 5.76 -13.45 1.80
C ASP A 63 6.23 -12.93 3.18
N HIS A 64 7.17 -13.62 3.83
CA HIS A 64 7.81 -13.15 5.05
C HIS A 64 8.71 -11.92 4.82
N PHE A 65 9.58 -11.94 3.80
CA PHE A 65 10.49 -10.83 3.50
C PHE A 65 9.73 -9.56 3.18
N VAL A 66 8.68 -9.66 2.37
CA VAL A 66 7.83 -8.53 2.06
C VAL A 66 7.15 -8.01 3.34
N ARG A 67 6.65 -8.88 4.23
CA ARG A 67 6.12 -8.48 5.54
C ARG A 67 7.13 -7.79 6.44
N CYS A 68 8.40 -8.11 6.34
CA CYS A 68 9.46 -7.46 7.10
C CYS A 68 10.02 -6.19 6.42
N GLY A 69 9.57 -5.84 5.20
CA GLY A 69 10.06 -4.69 4.45
C GLY A 69 11.33 -4.96 3.62
N PHE A 70 11.73 -6.23 3.48
CA PHE A 70 12.86 -6.65 2.64
C PHE A 70 12.41 -6.87 1.19
N TYR A 71 11.91 -5.81 0.55
CA TYR A 71 11.31 -5.88 -0.79
C TYR A 71 12.28 -6.37 -1.87
N GLU A 72 13.50 -5.83 -1.91
CA GLU A 72 14.52 -6.23 -2.89
C GLU A 72 14.87 -7.72 -2.78
N LEU A 73 15.02 -8.22 -1.56
CA LEU A 73 15.31 -9.64 -1.33
C LEU A 73 14.14 -10.53 -1.76
N ALA A 74 12.91 -10.11 -1.46
CA ALA A 74 11.71 -10.82 -1.87
C ALA A 74 11.58 -10.90 -3.40
N VAL A 75 11.80 -9.77 -4.09
CA VAL A 75 11.77 -9.68 -5.55
C VAL A 75 12.86 -10.56 -6.17
N ASN A 76 14.08 -10.52 -5.63
CA ASN A 76 15.18 -11.32 -6.13
C ASN A 76 14.95 -12.82 -5.91
N LEU A 77 14.44 -13.23 -4.74
CA LEU A 77 14.09 -14.63 -4.48
C LEU A 77 12.97 -15.11 -5.42
N ALA A 78 11.93 -14.29 -5.61
CA ALA A 78 10.82 -14.66 -6.47
C ALA A 78 11.27 -14.87 -7.92
N ARG A 79 12.11 -13.97 -8.46
CA ARG A 79 12.73 -14.10 -9.79
C ARG A 79 13.63 -15.32 -9.92
N HIS A 80 14.51 -15.51 -8.94
CA HIS A 80 15.46 -16.62 -8.97
C HIS A 80 14.74 -17.98 -8.93
N SER A 81 13.68 -18.10 -8.13
CA SER A 81 12.88 -19.31 -8.01
C SER A 81 11.74 -19.40 -9.05
N GLN A 82 11.57 -18.38 -9.91
CA GLN A 82 10.51 -18.28 -10.92
C GLN A 82 9.09 -18.43 -10.35
N ILE A 83 8.87 -17.86 -9.17
CA ILE A 83 7.60 -17.96 -8.43
C ILE A 83 6.82 -16.64 -8.37
N GLU A 84 7.21 -15.61 -9.12
CA GLU A 84 6.50 -14.32 -9.15
C GLU A 84 4.98 -14.49 -9.35
N PRO A 85 4.48 -15.32 -10.30
CA PRO A 85 3.04 -15.53 -10.49
C PRO A 85 2.33 -16.18 -9.29
N LEU A 86 3.09 -16.87 -8.44
CA LEU A 86 2.58 -17.55 -7.25
C LEU A 86 2.56 -16.64 -6.03
N THR A 87 3.15 -15.45 -6.13
CA THR A 87 3.27 -14.47 -5.04
C THR A 87 2.35 -13.28 -5.28
N ASN A 88 2.12 -12.49 -4.23
CA ASN A 88 1.37 -11.22 -4.31
C ASN A 88 2.33 -10.03 -4.09
N ILE A 89 3.58 -10.10 -4.55
CA ILE A 89 4.62 -9.08 -4.25
C ILE A 89 4.14 -7.69 -4.68
N ASP A 90 3.46 -7.58 -5.82
CA ASP A 90 3.07 -6.30 -6.43
C ASP A 90 2.18 -5.45 -5.51
N ILE A 91 1.30 -6.10 -4.73
CA ILE A 91 0.44 -5.44 -3.73
C ILE A 91 1.29 -4.67 -2.70
N PHE A 92 2.47 -5.21 -2.36
CA PHE A 92 3.36 -4.63 -1.38
C PHE A 92 4.35 -3.62 -1.95
N LEU A 93 4.54 -3.59 -3.27
CA LEU A 93 5.41 -2.60 -3.91
C LEU A 93 4.81 -1.19 -3.80
N VAL A 94 3.47 -1.06 -3.83
CA VAL A 94 2.78 0.21 -3.56
C VAL A 94 3.11 0.71 -2.15
N ALA A 95 3.05 -0.19 -1.16
CA ALA A 95 3.39 0.16 0.22
C ALA A 95 4.89 0.49 0.37
N SER A 96 5.76 -0.24 -0.34
CA SER A 96 7.19 0.05 -0.40
C SER A 96 7.48 1.45 -0.95
N GLN A 97 6.77 1.87 -1.99
CA GLN A 97 6.90 3.21 -2.57
C GLN A 97 6.56 4.31 -1.56
N VAL A 98 5.47 4.13 -0.80
CA VAL A 98 5.08 5.05 0.27
C VAL A 98 6.12 5.08 1.39
N GLU A 99 6.60 3.93 1.85
CA GLU A 99 7.66 3.85 2.86
C GLU A 99 8.95 4.56 2.39
N ASN A 100 9.32 4.40 1.12
CA ASN A 100 10.48 5.05 0.53
C ASN A 100 10.30 6.57 0.34
N SER A 101 9.07 7.04 0.05
CA SER A 101 8.80 8.48 -0.02
C SER A 101 8.97 9.12 1.36
N LEU A 102 8.43 8.48 2.40
CA LEU A 102 8.59 8.96 3.78
C LEU A 102 10.04 8.93 4.26
N ARG A 103 10.85 7.95 3.81
CA ARG A 103 12.29 7.94 4.05
C ARG A 103 13.00 9.15 3.43
N ARG A 104 12.50 9.64 2.30
CA ARG A 104 12.99 10.85 1.61
C ARG A 104 12.32 12.14 2.09
N LYS A 105 11.56 12.08 3.19
CA LYS A 105 10.78 13.21 3.75
C LYS A 105 9.74 13.77 2.77
N ASP A 106 9.28 12.95 1.83
CA ASP A 106 8.21 13.28 0.89
C ASP A 106 6.89 12.66 1.33
N THR A 107 5.98 13.51 1.81
CA THR A 107 4.64 13.14 2.29
C THR A 107 3.61 13.02 1.18
N GLY A 108 3.90 13.50 -0.04
CA GLY A 108 2.94 13.54 -1.14
C GLY A 108 2.37 12.17 -1.52
N PRO A 109 3.23 11.18 -1.85
CA PRO A 109 2.78 9.82 -2.17
C PRO A 109 2.03 9.14 -1.02
N ALA A 110 2.43 9.40 0.23
CA ALA A 110 1.76 8.85 1.41
C ALA A 110 0.35 9.43 1.59
N LEU A 111 0.16 10.73 1.33
CA LEU A 111 -1.14 11.38 1.37
C LEU A 111 -2.08 10.92 0.25
N ALA A 112 -1.55 10.74 -0.97
CA ALA A 112 -2.32 10.15 -2.06
C ALA A 112 -2.82 8.75 -1.69
N TRP A 113 -1.93 7.91 -1.13
CA TRP A 113 -2.30 6.59 -0.65
C TRP A 113 -3.35 6.65 0.48
N CYS A 114 -3.28 7.61 1.39
CA CYS A 114 -4.30 7.82 2.42
C CYS A 114 -5.67 8.14 1.82
N TYR A 115 -5.71 8.95 0.75
CA TYR A 115 -6.95 9.27 0.04
C TYR A 115 -7.57 8.02 -0.58
N ASP A 116 -6.79 7.22 -1.29
CA ASP A 116 -7.25 5.99 -1.95
C ASP A 116 -7.73 4.93 -0.93
N ASN A 117 -7.16 4.94 0.28
CA ASN A 117 -7.46 3.96 1.33
C ASN A 117 -8.33 4.51 2.47
N LYS A 118 -8.95 5.69 2.30
CA LYS A 118 -9.64 6.44 3.37
C LYS A 118 -10.66 5.59 4.15
N SER A 119 -11.49 4.81 3.46
CA SER A 119 -12.49 3.94 4.09
C SER A 119 -11.86 2.84 4.96
N LYS A 120 -10.74 2.25 4.52
CA LYS A 120 -10.00 1.22 5.26
C LYS A 120 -9.32 1.84 6.48
N LEU A 121 -8.70 3.01 6.31
CA LEU A 121 -8.05 3.75 7.40
C LEU A 121 -9.04 4.18 8.49
N ARG A 122 -10.25 4.59 8.11
CA ARG A 122 -11.32 4.94 9.06
C ARG A 122 -11.78 3.73 9.87
N LYS A 123 -11.98 2.55 9.24
CA LYS A 123 -12.30 1.31 9.96
C LYS A 123 -11.21 0.94 10.98
N GLY A 124 -9.95 1.12 10.60
CA GLY A 124 -8.78 0.87 11.45
C GLY A 124 -8.46 1.98 12.46
N ARG A 125 -9.25 3.06 12.53
CA ARG A 125 -9.00 4.26 13.35
C ARG A 125 -7.56 4.77 13.25
N SER A 126 -7.01 4.76 12.04
CA SER A 126 -5.62 5.15 11.77
C SER A 126 -5.44 6.67 11.87
N LYS A 127 -4.42 7.12 12.61
CA LYS A 127 -4.02 8.54 12.67
C LYS A 127 -3.01 8.98 11.59
N LEU A 128 -2.73 8.13 10.59
CA LEU A 128 -1.66 8.39 9.61
C LEU A 128 -1.86 9.68 8.84
N GLU A 129 -3.07 9.94 8.33
CA GLU A 129 -3.35 11.16 7.58
C GLU A 129 -3.12 12.41 8.45
N LEU A 130 -3.58 12.39 9.70
CA LEU A 130 -3.33 13.48 10.64
C LEU A 130 -1.83 13.71 10.83
N ARG A 131 -1.06 12.65 11.14
CA ARG A 131 0.39 12.76 11.36
C ARG A 131 1.13 13.28 10.13
N LEU A 132 0.72 12.88 8.93
CA LEU A 132 1.31 13.41 7.68
C LEU A 132 1.03 14.90 7.52
N ARG A 133 -0.20 15.36 7.83
CA ARG A 133 -0.55 16.78 7.80
C ARG A 133 0.18 17.59 8.87
N GLN A 134 0.37 17.02 10.06
CA GLN A 134 1.21 17.63 11.10
C GLN A 134 2.66 17.78 10.63
N GLN A 135 3.21 16.76 9.95
CA GLN A 135 4.55 16.86 9.38
C GLN A 135 4.66 17.98 8.33
N GLU A 136 3.71 18.08 7.38
CA GLU A 136 3.69 19.20 6.41
C GLU A 136 3.66 20.56 7.11
N PHE A 137 2.86 20.68 8.18
CA PHE A 137 2.79 21.89 8.98
C PHE A 137 4.13 22.22 9.66
N ILE A 138 4.77 21.24 10.28
CA ILE A 138 6.07 21.41 10.95
C ILE A 138 7.13 21.87 9.93
N GLU A 139 7.15 21.29 8.74
CA GLU A 139 8.08 21.70 7.68
C GLU A 139 7.81 23.13 7.18
N LEU A 140 6.55 23.57 7.12
CA LEU A 140 6.22 24.98 6.80
C LEU A 140 6.69 25.94 7.90
N VAL A 141 6.54 25.57 9.18
CA VAL A 141 7.02 26.38 10.31
C VAL A 141 8.55 26.48 10.30
N ARG A 142 9.25 25.37 10.01
CA ARG A 142 10.71 25.31 9.89
C ARG A 142 11.25 26.16 8.74
N ALA A 143 10.52 26.23 7.64
CA ALA A 143 10.84 27.10 6.50
C ALA A 143 10.49 28.58 6.77
N GLU A 144 10.12 28.95 7.99
CA GLU A 144 9.65 30.29 8.40
C GLU A 144 8.39 30.79 7.64
N ARG A 145 7.69 29.89 6.93
CA ARG A 145 6.47 30.18 6.16
C ARG A 145 5.23 30.10 7.05
N ARG A 146 5.22 30.88 8.13
CA ARG A 146 4.20 30.80 9.21
C ARG A 146 2.77 31.04 8.73
N ILE A 147 2.56 32.00 7.82
CA ILE A 147 1.22 32.28 7.27
C ILE A 147 0.68 31.06 6.53
N GLU A 148 1.53 30.41 5.73
CA GLU A 148 1.16 29.20 4.99
C GLU A 148 0.90 28.01 5.92
N ALA A 149 1.70 27.86 6.98
CA ALA A 149 1.46 26.86 8.02
C ALA A 149 0.06 27.04 8.65
N VAL A 150 -0.32 28.28 9.00
CA VAL A 150 -1.66 28.57 9.55
C VAL A 150 -2.76 28.26 8.55
N MET A 151 -2.59 28.63 7.28
CA MET A 151 -3.57 28.30 6.22
C MET A 151 -3.71 26.79 6.03
N HIS A 152 -2.60 26.05 6.05
CA HIS A 152 -2.58 24.59 5.95
C HIS A 152 -3.33 23.95 7.13
N ALA A 153 -3.02 24.35 8.36
CA ALA A 153 -3.68 23.87 9.57
C ALA A 153 -5.20 24.08 9.51
N ARG A 154 -5.64 25.28 9.12
CA ARG A 154 -7.07 25.61 8.97
C ARG A 154 -7.77 24.86 7.84
N LYS A 155 -7.04 24.31 6.88
CA LYS A 155 -7.62 23.56 5.76
C LYS A 155 -7.72 22.08 6.07
N HIS A 156 -6.71 21.53 6.75
CA HIS A 156 -6.52 20.08 6.87
C HIS A 156 -6.67 19.54 8.29
N LEU A 157 -6.44 20.35 9.32
CA LEU A 157 -6.51 19.90 10.72
C LEU A 157 -7.87 20.23 11.37
N SER A 158 -8.57 21.28 10.92
CA SER A 158 -9.86 21.70 11.49
C SER A 158 -11.03 20.78 11.12
N ASN A 159 -10.94 20.03 10.02
CA ASN A 159 -12.02 19.19 9.49
C ASN A 159 -11.88 17.72 9.93
N MET A 160 -10.95 17.44 10.84
CA MET A 160 -10.62 16.11 11.32
C MET A 160 -11.38 15.86 12.65
N ASP A 161 -12.71 15.75 12.56
CA ASP A 161 -13.65 15.71 13.70
C ASP A 161 -13.39 14.57 14.72
N ASP A 162 -12.64 13.53 14.34
CA ASP A 162 -12.35 12.35 15.17
C ASP A 162 -11.08 12.48 16.03
N TYR A 163 -10.35 13.60 15.96
CA TYR A 163 -9.03 13.73 16.58
C TYR A 163 -9.03 14.72 17.74
N GLN A 164 -8.38 14.32 18.85
CA GLN A 164 -8.37 15.08 20.09
C GLN A 164 -7.67 16.43 19.92
N GLY A 165 -8.28 17.49 20.44
CA GLY A 165 -7.79 18.86 20.33
C GLY A 165 -6.37 19.08 20.86
N GLU A 166 -5.86 18.21 21.73
CA GLU A 166 -4.48 18.24 22.24
C GLU A 166 -3.42 18.08 21.14
N ASP A 167 -3.67 17.21 20.14
CA ASP A 167 -2.75 16.96 19.02
C ASP A 167 -2.62 18.23 18.15
N ILE A 168 -3.70 18.98 17.98
CA ILE A 168 -3.74 20.24 17.21
C ILE A 168 -3.14 21.39 18.02
N GLN A 169 -3.47 21.49 19.31
CA GLN A 169 -2.92 22.52 20.20
C GLN A 169 -1.40 22.44 20.29
N SER A 170 -0.84 21.23 20.38
CA SER A 170 0.60 21.00 20.39
C SER A 170 1.26 21.49 19.09
N CYS A 171 0.63 21.28 17.93
CA CYS A 171 1.13 21.82 16.67
C CYS A 171 1.06 23.35 16.64
N MET A 172 -0.04 23.94 17.11
CA MET A 172 -0.21 25.40 17.11
C MET A 172 0.77 26.09 18.08
N ALA A 173 1.20 25.42 19.15
CA ALA A 173 2.24 25.92 20.05
C ALA A 173 3.59 26.14 19.33
N LEU A 174 3.89 25.37 18.28
CA LEU A 174 5.10 25.54 17.46
C LEU A 174 5.12 26.86 16.67
N LEU A 175 4.00 27.57 16.55
CA LEU A 175 3.98 28.92 15.97
C LEU A 175 4.47 29.99 16.96
N ALA A 176 4.29 29.74 18.26
CA ALA A 176 4.62 30.67 19.33
C ALA A 176 6.08 30.54 19.81
N PHE A 177 6.65 29.33 19.72
CA PHE A 177 8.03 29.05 20.12
C PHE A 177 8.87 28.70 18.89
N PRO A 178 10.02 29.36 18.65
CA PRO A 178 10.93 28.96 17.58
C PRO A 178 11.40 27.52 17.84
N VAL A 179 11.49 26.74 16.77
CA VAL A 179 12.04 25.38 16.81
C VAL A 179 13.56 25.51 16.97
N ASP A 180 14.02 25.82 18.18
CA ASP A 180 15.45 25.79 18.52
C ASP A 180 16.00 24.38 18.25
N THR A 181 17.29 24.28 17.97
CA THR A 181 18.08 23.11 17.53
C THR A 181 17.75 21.73 18.15
N ASP A 182 17.06 21.66 19.30
CA ASP A 182 16.53 20.42 19.87
C ASP A 182 15.22 19.94 19.22
N GLY A 183 14.44 20.81 18.57
CA GLY A 183 13.23 20.46 17.80
C GLY A 183 13.53 19.80 16.45
N GLN A 184 14.78 19.82 15.99
CA GLN A 184 15.23 18.98 14.88
C GLN A 184 15.06 17.48 15.23
N ARG A 185 15.37 17.12 16.49
CA ARG A 185 15.18 15.76 17.02
C ARG A 185 13.71 15.40 17.17
N SER A 186 12.84 16.37 17.48
CA SER A 186 11.40 16.11 17.60
C SER A 186 10.78 15.68 16.27
N ALA A 187 11.03 16.38 15.16
CA ALA A 187 10.41 15.95 13.90
C ALA A 187 11.18 14.85 13.15
N ASP A 188 12.47 14.65 13.43
CA ASP A 188 13.14 13.41 13.01
C ASP A 188 12.61 12.20 13.82
N MET A 189 12.18 12.41 15.08
CA MET A 189 11.37 11.42 15.82
C MET A 189 9.99 11.25 15.19
N ASP A 190 9.33 12.32 14.75
CA ASP A 190 8.00 12.24 14.10
C ASP A 190 8.05 11.54 12.75
N ILE A 191 9.09 11.75 11.92
CA ILE A 191 9.23 11.01 10.64
C ILE A 191 9.54 9.53 10.87
N VAL A 192 10.35 9.21 11.88
CA VAL A 192 10.61 7.81 12.27
C VAL A 192 9.34 7.16 12.84
N GLN A 193 8.55 7.92 13.60
CA GLN A 193 7.27 7.46 14.12
C GLN A 193 6.23 7.28 13.01
N LEU A 194 6.19 8.19 12.03
CA LEU A 194 5.40 8.08 10.80
C LEU A 194 5.80 6.82 10.03
N GLN A 195 7.09 6.57 9.83
CA GLN A 195 7.56 5.36 9.18
C GLN A 195 7.12 4.10 9.95
N ARG A 196 7.23 4.10 11.27
CA ARG A 196 6.75 2.98 12.11
C ARG A 196 5.24 2.78 11.97
N GLU A 197 4.46 3.85 12.00
CA GLU A 197 3.01 3.78 11.83
C GLU A 197 2.62 3.32 10.43
N THR A 198 3.30 3.80 9.39
CA THR A 198 3.12 3.30 8.02
C THR A 198 3.42 1.80 7.93
N THR A 199 4.51 1.33 8.56
CA THR A 199 4.84 -0.11 8.56
C THR A 199 3.84 -0.94 9.38
N ASP A 200 3.27 -0.40 10.46
CA ASP A 200 2.28 -1.07 11.29
C ASP A 200 0.92 -1.10 10.61
N LEU A 201 0.52 -0.01 9.96
CA LEU A 201 -0.69 0.08 9.15
C LEU A 201 -0.63 -0.82 7.93
N ARG A 202 0.53 -0.95 7.28
CA ARG A 202 0.74 -1.94 6.23
C ARG A 202 0.49 -3.35 6.75
N ARG A 203 1.06 -3.71 7.91
CA ARG A 203 0.82 -5.02 8.54
C ARG A 203 -0.66 -5.25 8.86
N ARG A 204 -1.36 -4.23 9.37
CA ARG A 204 -2.80 -4.30 9.68
C ARG A 204 -3.67 -4.37 8.43
N LEU A 205 -3.36 -3.60 7.39
CA LEU A 205 -4.08 -3.64 6.12
C LEU A 205 -3.87 -4.95 5.40
N GLN A 206 -2.67 -5.52 5.45
CA GLN A 206 -2.42 -6.86 4.94
C GLN A 206 -3.26 -7.91 5.69
N GLN A 207 -3.39 -7.80 7.01
CA GLN A 207 -4.27 -8.68 7.78
C GLN A 207 -5.74 -8.47 7.43
N LEU A 208 -6.15 -7.22 7.18
CA LEU A 208 -7.52 -6.87 6.81
C LEU A 208 -7.87 -7.29 5.38
N GLU A 209 -6.97 -7.15 4.41
CA GLU A 209 -7.17 -7.65 3.05
C GLU A 209 -7.22 -9.17 3.03
N LEU A 210 -6.34 -9.85 3.77
CA LEU A 210 -6.41 -11.31 3.92
C LEU A 210 -7.68 -11.77 4.65
N SER A 211 -8.22 -10.99 5.59
CA SER A 211 -9.47 -11.30 6.29
C SER A 211 -10.71 -10.96 5.48
N ASP A 212 -10.72 -9.84 4.77
CA ASP A 212 -11.82 -9.41 3.91
C ASP A 212 -11.89 -10.32 2.68
N ASP A 213 -10.76 -10.68 2.06
CA ASP A 213 -10.72 -11.68 0.97
C ASP A 213 -11.23 -13.03 1.45
N ARG A 214 -10.84 -13.46 2.66
CA ARG A 214 -11.34 -14.69 3.26
C ARG A 214 -12.85 -14.60 3.55
N GLN A 215 -13.33 -13.48 4.07
CA GLN A 215 -14.75 -13.25 4.36
C GLN A 215 -15.58 -13.14 3.07
N GLN A 216 -15.05 -12.51 2.01
CA GLN A 216 -15.68 -12.44 0.70
C GLN A 216 -15.67 -13.80 0.00
N GLN A 217 -14.60 -14.58 0.14
CA GLN A 217 -14.55 -15.96 -0.33
C GLN A 217 -15.54 -16.83 0.43
N GLU A 218 -15.61 -16.73 1.77
CA GLU A 218 -16.58 -17.44 2.59
C GLU A 218 -18.01 -17.02 2.24
N ASN A 219 -18.28 -15.72 2.05
CA ASN A 219 -19.59 -15.24 1.61
C ASN A 219 -19.95 -15.72 0.21
N ARG A 220 -19.00 -15.73 -0.75
CA ARG A 220 -19.21 -16.27 -2.10
C ARG A 220 -19.44 -17.78 -2.09
N LEU A 221 -18.70 -18.52 -1.27
CA LEU A 221 -18.89 -19.96 -1.05
C LEU A 221 -20.26 -20.23 -0.42
N THR A 222 -20.65 -19.42 0.57
CA THR A 222 -21.96 -19.48 1.21
C THR A 222 -23.06 -19.22 0.18
N THR A 223 -22.96 -18.16 -0.63
CA THR A 223 -23.91 -17.88 -1.70
C THR A 223 -23.97 -18.99 -2.75
N LEU A 224 -22.84 -19.59 -3.13
CA LEU A 224 -22.79 -20.73 -4.08
C LEU A 224 -23.39 -22.01 -3.49
N ILE A 225 -23.21 -22.27 -2.20
CA ILE A 225 -23.82 -23.41 -1.48
C ILE A 225 -25.34 -23.23 -1.36
N PHE A 226 -25.82 -22.00 -1.16
CA PHE A 226 -27.24 -21.69 -1.02
C PHE A 226 -27.98 -21.29 -2.32
N SER A 227 -27.29 -21.22 -3.47
CA SER A 227 -27.90 -20.96 -4.80
C SER A 227 -27.97 -22.19 -5.70
N GLY A 228 -27.75 -23.40 -5.18
CA GLY A 228 -28.00 -24.63 -5.93
C GLY A 228 -29.47 -24.74 -6.33
N PRO A 229 -29.80 -25.23 -7.55
CA PRO A 229 -31.18 -25.40 -7.95
C PRO A 229 -31.84 -26.35 -6.95
N SER A 230 -32.98 -25.94 -6.40
CA SER A 230 -33.87 -26.83 -5.66
C SER A 230 -34.12 -28.06 -6.54
N LEU A 231 -33.46 -29.18 -6.22
CA LEU A 231 -33.80 -30.47 -6.79
C LEU A 231 -35.19 -30.81 -6.27
N GLN A 232 -36.17 -30.57 -7.15
CA GLN A 232 -37.57 -31.01 -7.18
C GLN A 232 -38.26 -31.31 -5.85
#